data_AF-A0A920UQ68-F1
#
_entry.id   AF-A0A920UQ68-F1
#
_cell.length_a   1.000
_cell.length_b   1.000
_cell.length_c   1.000
_cell.angle_alpha   90.00
_cell.angle_beta   90.00
_cell.angle_gamma   90.00
#
_symmetry.space_group_name_H-M   'P 1'
#
loop_
_entity.id
_entity.type
_entity.pdbx_description
1 polymer ?
#
loop_
_entity_poly.entity_id
_entity_poly.type
_entity_poly.pdbx_seq_one_letter_code
_entity_poly.pdbx_strand_id
1 'polypeptide(L)'
;MEEISLPSTPNALAVYYLIAPSEASANLARYDGVKYGFSNQDDLDFWGSLELTRDQSFGPEVKRRIMLGTYALSSGYYDAYYLKAQKVRTLIIQEFKSVFERFDAIVTPTTPTTAFKFGEKIETL
;
A
#
# COMPACT_ATOMS: atom_id res chain seq x y z
N MET A 1 13.28 31.22 -7.46
CA MET A 1 13.31 29.76 -7.26
C MET A 1 14.58 29.46 -6.49
N GLU A 2 14.45 28.71 -5.39
CA GLU A 2 15.57 28.30 -4.55
C GLU A 2 15.56 26.77 -4.43
N GLU A 3 16.72 26.17 -4.23
CA GLU A 3 16.83 24.75 -3.95
C GLU A 3 16.47 24.47 -2.49
N ILE A 4 15.73 23.38 -2.25
CA ILE A 4 15.30 22.93 -0.92
C ILE A 4 15.77 21.49 -0.70
N SER A 5 15.80 21.07 0.57
CA SER A 5 16.12 19.70 0.96
C SER A 5 14.93 19.04 1.66
N LEU A 6 14.60 17.83 1.23
CA LEU A 6 13.59 16.95 1.85
C LEU A 6 14.21 15.56 2.08
N PRO A 7 15.08 15.42 3.10
CA PRO A 7 15.96 14.26 3.25
C PRO A 7 15.22 12.93 3.47
N SER A 8 13.98 12.95 3.95
CA SER A 8 13.19 11.72 4.14
C SER A 8 12.49 11.25 2.85
N THR A 9 12.47 12.04 1.78
CA THR A 9 11.79 11.73 0.50
C THR A 9 12.17 10.37 -0.10
N PRO A 10 13.44 9.92 -0.09
CA PRO A 10 13.80 8.59 -0.60
C PRO A 10 13.06 7.43 0.08
N ASN A 11 12.60 7.63 1.34
CA ASN A 11 11.86 6.61 2.09
C ASN A 11 10.35 6.63 1.79
N ALA A 12 9.83 7.64 1.09
CA ALA A 12 8.40 7.82 0.91
C ALA A 12 7.73 6.63 0.21
N LEU A 13 8.41 6.03 -0.79
CA LEU A 13 7.91 4.85 -1.50
C LEU A 13 7.80 3.64 -0.57
N ALA A 14 8.84 3.35 0.22
CA ALA A 14 8.83 2.24 1.16
C ALA A 14 7.74 2.42 2.23
N VAL A 15 7.61 3.64 2.78
CA VAL A 15 6.54 3.99 3.73
C VAL A 15 5.17 3.78 3.12
N TYR A 16 4.95 4.23 1.89
CA TYR A 16 3.69 4.05 1.16
C TYR A 16 3.35 2.57 0.98
N TYR A 17 4.32 1.73 0.58
CA TYR A 17 4.13 0.29 0.39
C TYR A 17 4.03 -0.51 1.69
N LEU A 18 4.21 0.10 2.86
CA LEU A 18 3.85 -0.52 4.14
C LEU A 18 2.46 -0.09 4.59
N ILE A 19 2.17 1.21 4.54
CA ILE A 19 0.89 1.76 5.03
C ILE A 19 -0.26 1.37 4.11
N ALA A 20 -0.14 1.61 2.80
CA ALA A 20 -1.26 1.41 1.88
C ALA A 20 -1.67 -0.07 1.76
N PRO A 21 -0.76 -1.05 1.67
CA PRO A 21 -1.16 -2.46 1.71
C PRO A 21 -1.75 -2.91 3.04
N SER A 22 -1.25 -2.40 4.17
CA SER A 22 -1.82 -2.68 5.50
C SER A 22 -3.26 -2.18 5.63
N GLU A 23 -3.52 -0.96 5.18
CA GLU A 23 -4.88 -0.41 5.18
C GLU A 23 -5.77 -1.11 4.14
N ALA A 24 -5.20 -1.49 2.99
CA ALA A 24 -5.91 -2.26 1.97
C ALA A 24 -6.33 -3.65 2.49
N SER A 25 -5.47 -4.37 3.22
CA SER A 25 -5.82 -5.71 3.72
C SER A 25 -7.03 -5.65 4.68
N ALA A 26 -7.07 -4.66 5.56
CA ALA A 26 -8.22 -4.42 6.44
C ALA A 26 -9.47 -3.97 5.65
N ASN A 27 -9.30 -3.05 4.69
CA ASN A 27 -10.42 -2.54 3.91
C ASN A 27 -11.05 -3.60 3.01
N LEU A 28 -10.25 -4.51 2.45
CA LEU A 28 -10.68 -5.57 1.54
C LEU A 28 -11.15 -6.85 2.28
N ALA A 29 -11.05 -6.89 3.60
CA ALA A 29 -11.57 -8.01 4.40
C ALA A 29 -13.11 -8.16 4.27
N ARG A 30 -13.82 -7.07 3.95
CA ARG A 30 -15.28 -7.05 3.77
C ARG A 30 -15.80 -7.82 2.56
N TYR A 31 -14.91 -8.17 1.62
CA TYR A 31 -15.27 -8.94 0.43
C TYR A 31 -15.09 -10.42 0.75
N ASP A 32 -16.17 -11.00 1.28
CA ASP A 32 -16.26 -12.38 1.75
C ASP A 32 -17.35 -13.19 1.01
N GLY A 33 -18.13 -12.55 0.14
CA GLY A 33 -19.24 -13.16 -0.58
C GLY A 33 -20.49 -13.44 0.26
N VAL A 34 -20.53 -12.99 1.52
CA VAL A 34 -21.67 -13.22 2.42
C VAL A 34 -22.75 -12.16 2.23
N LYS A 35 -22.36 -10.88 2.20
CA LYS A 35 -23.31 -9.77 2.07
C LYS A 35 -23.59 -9.37 0.63
N TYR A 36 -22.56 -9.44 -0.23
CA TYR A 36 -22.62 -8.98 -1.62
C TYR A 36 -21.41 -9.47 -2.41
N GLY A 37 -21.50 -9.36 -3.74
CA GLY A 37 -20.42 -9.67 -4.66
C GLY A 37 -20.38 -11.14 -5.05
N PHE A 38 -19.23 -11.57 -5.55
CA PHE A 38 -18.98 -12.97 -5.91
C PHE A 38 -18.96 -13.84 -4.65
N SER A 39 -19.56 -15.04 -4.74
CA SER A 39 -19.61 -16.03 -3.67
C SER A 39 -19.43 -17.41 -4.31
N ASN A 40 -18.39 -18.12 -3.91
CA ASN A 40 -18.13 -19.49 -4.33
C ASN A 40 -18.69 -20.45 -3.26
N GLN A 41 -19.59 -21.36 -3.66
CA GLN A 41 -20.30 -22.30 -2.79
C GLN A 41 -19.88 -23.76 -3.08
N ASP A 42 -18.72 -23.96 -3.70
CA ASP A 42 -18.24 -25.29 -4.11
C ASP A 42 -17.74 -26.13 -2.92
N ASP A 43 -17.48 -25.50 -1.77
CA ASP A 43 -17.13 -26.17 -0.51
C ASP A 43 -18.32 -26.20 0.47
N LEU A 44 -18.46 -27.31 1.19
CA LEU A 44 -19.47 -27.49 2.24
C LEU A 44 -19.05 -26.83 3.56
N ASP A 45 -17.76 -26.59 3.76
CA ASP A 45 -17.24 -25.84 4.91
C ASP A 45 -17.25 -24.33 4.65
N PHE A 46 -17.69 -23.57 5.65
CA PHE A 46 -17.76 -22.11 5.57
C PHE A 46 -16.38 -21.49 5.32
N TRP A 47 -15.33 -22.00 5.98
CA TRP A 47 -13.98 -21.48 5.80
C TRP A 47 -13.45 -21.77 4.39
N GLY A 48 -13.68 -22.98 3.88
CA GLY A 48 -13.33 -23.34 2.49
C GLY A 48 -14.03 -22.45 1.47
N SER A 49 -15.33 -22.24 1.61
CA SER A 49 -16.11 -21.33 0.74
C SER A 49 -15.58 -19.89 0.79
N LEU A 50 -15.20 -19.39 1.97
CA LEU A 50 -14.63 -18.05 2.16
C LEU A 50 -13.27 -17.90 1.47
N GLU A 51 -12.39 -18.89 1.62
CA GLU A 51 -11.06 -18.88 1.01
C GLU A 51 -11.13 -18.91 -0.53
N LEU A 52 -11.93 -19.82 -1.08
CA LEU A 52 -12.16 -19.91 -2.53
C LEU A 52 -12.77 -18.64 -3.10
N THR A 53 -13.77 -18.08 -2.41
CA THR A 53 -14.40 -16.82 -2.80
C THR A 53 -13.37 -15.71 -2.91
N ARG A 54 -12.48 -15.56 -1.92
CA ARG A 54 -11.47 -14.50 -1.91
C ARG A 54 -10.36 -14.74 -2.93
N ASP A 55 -9.93 -15.98 -3.13
CA ASP A 55 -8.89 -16.30 -4.10
C ASP A 55 -9.31 -15.98 -5.54
N GLN A 56 -10.57 -16.29 -5.88
CA GLN A 56 -11.14 -16.06 -7.21
C GLN A 56 -11.62 -14.62 -7.41
N SER A 57 -11.97 -13.90 -6.32
CA SER A 57 -12.41 -12.50 -6.40
C SER A 57 -11.27 -11.50 -6.69
N PHE A 58 -10.03 -11.84 -6.31
CA PHE A 58 -8.92 -10.90 -6.35
C PHE A 58 -7.84 -11.27 -7.38
N GLY A 59 -7.48 -10.29 -8.21
CA GLY A 59 -6.34 -10.40 -9.11
C GLY A 59 -4.99 -10.49 -8.37
N PRO A 60 -3.91 -10.90 -9.06
CA PRO A 60 -2.61 -11.19 -8.42
C PRO A 60 -2.03 -10.04 -7.58
N GLU A 61 -2.09 -8.81 -8.08
CA GLU A 61 -1.56 -7.63 -7.37
C GLU A 61 -2.34 -7.32 -6.08
N VAL A 62 -3.66 -7.50 -6.13
CA VAL A 62 -4.51 -7.28 -4.95
C VAL A 62 -4.18 -8.32 -3.88
N LYS A 63 -4.04 -9.59 -4.27
CA LYS A 63 -3.63 -10.67 -3.35
C LYS A 63 -2.26 -10.40 -2.73
N ARG A 64 -1.27 -9.97 -3.52
CA ARG A 64 0.06 -9.57 -3.01
C ARG A 64 -0.03 -8.50 -1.93
N ARG A 65 -0.83 -7.45 -2.14
CA ARG A 65 -1.00 -6.36 -1.16
C ARG A 65 -1.73 -6.80 0.08
N ILE A 66 -2.76 -7.64 -0.05
CA ILE A 66 -3.46 -8.22 1.10
C ILE A 66 -2.47 -9.01 1.96
N MET A 67 -1.67 -9.90 1.35
CA MET A 67 -0.68 -10.70 2.08
C MET A 67 0.36 -9.81 2.79
N LEU A 68 0.96 -8.86 2.08
CA LEU A 68 1.94 -7.93 2.65
C LEU A 68 1.34 -7.11 3.79
N GLY A 69 0.13 -6.59 3.61
CA GLY A 69 -0.56 -5.80 4.61
C GLY A 69 -0.92 -6.59 5.87
N THR A 70 -1.45 -7.80 5.70
CA THR A 70 -1.73 -8.71 6.82
C THR A 70 -0.45 -9.05 7.58
N TYR A 71 0.66 -9.29 6.89
CA TYR A 71 1.96 -9.53 7.53
C TYR A 71 2.46 -8.31 8.31
N ALA A 72 2.41 -7.13 7.70
CA ALA A 72 2.84 -5.88 8.34
C ALA A 72 2.00 -5.51 9.58
N LEU A 73 0.75 -5.97 9.66
CA LEU A 73 -0.14 -5.79 10.81
C LEU A 73 -0.07 -6.94 11.83
N SER A 74 0.63 -8.02 11.53
CA SER A 74 0.66 -9.20 12.39
C SER A 74 1.43 -8.97 13.70
N SER A 75 1.03 -9.71 14.74
CA SER A 75 1.70 -9.69 16.05
C SER A 75 3.18 -10.04 15.88
N GLY A 76 4.05 -9.22 16.47
CA GLY A 76 5.52 -9.35 16.37
C GLY A 76 6.15 -8.51 15.25
N TYR A 77 5.38 -8.11 14.24
CA TYR A 77 5.87 -7.33 13.10
C TYR A 77 5.25 -5.92 13.00
N TYR A 78 4.10 -5.71 13.65
CA TYR A 78 3.39 -4.42 13.67
C TYR A 78 4.29 -3.22 14.02
N ASP A 79 5.07 -3.32 15.11
CA ASP A 79 5.92 -2.22 15.56
C ASP A 79 7.08 -1.93 14.61
N ALA A 80 7.65 -2.99 14.03
CA ALA A 80 8.80 -2.93 13.14
C ALA A 80 8.45 -2.39 11.75
N TYR A 81 7.22 -2.66 11.28
CA TYR A 81 6.77 -2.27 9.94
C TYR A 81 5.73 -1.15 9.99
N TYR A 82 4.49 -1.44 10.36
CA TYR A 82 3.39 -0.47 10.24
C TYR A 82 3.60 0.76 11.13
N LEU A 83 3.90 0.57 12.42
CA LEU A 83 4.13 1.68 13.34
C LEU A 83 5.38 2.48 12.96
N LYS A 84 6.45 1.80 12.54
CA LYS A 84 7.67 2.46 12.07
C LYS A 84 7.41 3.31 10.82
N ALA A 85 6.63 2.79 9.86
CA ALA A 85 6.25 3.52 8.66
C ALA A 85 5.42 4.78 9.01
N GLN A 86 4.47 4.68 9.94
CA GLN A 86 3.69 5.83 10.41
C GLN A 86 4.59 6.91 11.06
N LYS A 87 5.61 6.53 11.84
CA LYS A 87 6.58 7.48 12.41
C LYS A 87 7.39 8.20 11.33
N VAL A 88 7.86 7.48 10.31
CA VAL A 88 8.59 8.10 9.17
C VAL A 88 7.66 8.99 8.34
N ARG A 89 6.39 8.60 8.16
CA ARG A 89 5.38 9.47 7.54
C ARG A 89 5.25 10.80 8.27
N THR A 90 5.28 10.81 9.60
CA THR A 90 5.28 12.05 10.39
C THR A 90 6.49 12.92 10.09
N LEU A 91 7.70 12.35 9.99
CA LEU A 91 8.91 13.08 9.63
C LEU A 91 8.79 13.73 8.24
N ILE A 92 8.30 12.98 7.25
CA ILE A 92 8.06 13.51 5.90
C ILE A 92 7.08 14.69 5.96
N ILE A 93 5.96 14.56 6.68
CA ILE A 93 4.98 15.65 6.82
C ILE A 93 5.61 16.89 7.47
N GLN A 94 6.45 16.72 8.50
CA GLN A 94 7.13 17.82 9.18
C GLN A 94 8.09 18.55 8.24
N GLU A 95 8.87 17.81 7.44
CA GLU A 95 9.78 18.40 6.45
C GLU A 95 9.03 19.29 5.44
N PHE A 96 7.92 18.79 4.88
CA PHE A 96 7.09 19.58 3.97
C PHE A 96 6.50 20.81 4.66
N LYS A 97 6.01 20.70 5.90
CA LYS A 97 5.49 21.85 6.65
C LYS A 97 6.54 22.94 6.84
N SER A 98 7.75 22.56 7.25
CA SER A 98 8.85 23.51 7.44
C SER A 98 9.27 24.19 6.13
N VAL A 99 9.20 23.49 5.00
CA VAL A 99 9.41 24.11 3.69
C VAL A 99 8.30 25.12 3.37
N PHE A 100 7.03 24.74 3.60
CA PHE A 100 5.89 25.62 3.31
C PHE A 100 5.78 26.85 4.22
N GLU A 101 6.55 26.94 5.31
CA GLU A 101 6.70 28.19 6.08
C GLU A 101 7.46 29.27 5.31
N ARG A 102 8.26 28.88 4.31
CA ARG A 102 9.15 29.77 3.56
C ARG A 102 8.81 29.87 2.08
N PHE A 103 8.06 28.91 1.54
CA PHE A 103 7.79 28.79 0.11
C PHE A 103 6.30 28.49 -0.12
N ASP A 104 5.75 29.06 -1.17
CA ASP A 104 4.33 28.85 -1.52
C ASP A 104 4.10 27.56 -2.33
N ALA A 105 5.14 27.07 -3.02
CA ALA A 105 5.03 25.91 -3.90
C ALA A 105 6.36 25.14 -4.01
N ILE A 106 6.23 23.84 -4.27
CA ILE A 106 7.34 22.92 -4.58
C ILE A 106 7.09 22.37 -5.99
N VAL A 107 8.12 22.39 -6.83
CA VAL A 107 8.03 21.94 -8.23
C VAL A 107 9.00 20.79 -8.45
N THR A 108 8.50 19.69 -8.99
CA THR A 108 9.25 18.48 -9.33
C THR A 108 8.61 17.81 -10.55
N PRO A 109 9.34 17.04 -11.37
CA PRO A 109 8.71 16.12 -12.30
C PRO A 109 7.72 15.19 -11.59
N THR A 110 6.56 14.95 -12.21
CA THR A 110 5.53 14.03 -11.68
C THR A 110 5.98 12.57 -11.75
N THR A 111 6.82 12.24 -12.73
CA THR A 111 7.32 10.88 -12.98
C THR A 111 8.82 10.95 -13.32
N PRO A 112 9.63 9.97 -12.89
CA PRO A 112 11.06 9.93 -13.22
C PRO A 112 11.32 9.58 -14.70
N THR A 113 10.35 8.97 -15.40
CA THR A 113 10.46 8.58 -16.80
C THR A 113 9.21 8.96 -17.59
N THR A 114 9.31 8.96 -18.92
CA THR A 114 8.15 9.00 -19.82
C THR A 114 7.36 7.68 -19.75
N ALA A 115 6.23 7.63 -20.45
CA ALA A 115 5.40 6.42 -20.50
C ALA A 115 6.20 5.21 -21.04
N PHE A 116 6.15 4.11 -20.28
CA PHE A 116 6.74 2.83 -20.65
C PHE A 116 5.77 1.99 -21.51
N LYS A 117 6.29 1.01 -22.24
CA LYS A 117 5.50 0.12 -23.10
C LYS A 117 4.74 -0.92 -22.28
N PHE A 118 3.67 -1.48 -22.86
CA PHE A 118 2.98 -2.63 -22.26
C PHE A 118 3.96 -3.78 -21.98
N GLY A 119 3.86 -4.39 -20.80
CA GLY A 119 4.71 -5.49 -20.37
C GLY A 119 6.07 -5.09 -19.77
N GLU A 120 6.53 -3.85 -19.97
CA GLU A 120 7.92 -3.45 -19.64
C GLU A 120 8.24 -3.47 -18.12
N LYS A 121 7.21 -3.40 -17.27
CA LYS A 121 7.33 -3.35 -15.81
C LYS A 121 6.54 -4.47 -15.10
N ILE A 122 6.13 -5.50 -15.83
CA ILE A 122 5.34 -6.60 -15.28
C ILE A 122 6.24 -7.64 -14.59
N GLU A 123 7.50 -7.76 -14.99
CA GLU A 123 8.49 -8.60 -14.32
C GLU A 123 9.29 -7.80 -13.30
N THR A 124 9.02 -8.06 -12.02
CA THR A 124 10.00 -7.82 -10.97
C THR A 124 9.77 -8.88 -9.89
N LEU A 125 10.43 -10.03 -10.11
CA LEU A 125 10.60 -11.21 -9.23
C LEU A 125 9.34 -11.97 -8.78
#